data_AF-A0A0F2J7G2-F1
#
_entry.id   AF-A0A0F2J7G2-F1
#
_cell.length_a   1.000
_cell.length_b   1.000
_cell.length_c   1.000
_cell.angle_alpha   90.00
_cell.angle_beta   90.00
_cell.angle_gamma   90.00
#
_symmetry.space_group_name_H-M   'P 1'
#
loop_
_entity.id
_entity.type
_entity.pdbx_description
1 polymer ?
#
loop_
_entity_poly.entity_id
_entity_poly.type
_entity_poly.pdbx_seq_one_letter_code
_entity_poly.pdbx_strand_id
1 'polypeptide(L)'
;MDDILILCKKVDYSKIMDNIVYELDHYLKLKVSSEVEKTIHGEIAEGFTFLGYTKNAEGFTVRESSVNKFKDSLSQLFTQFKYSKNRNLEILLWKVNLKVTGCINEGRKYGWLFFFSQINDTKLLFELDWLVKKYFINAGFKKEYCTLKIKKFVKAHKEITLNLSGTSYIPIFDSFTFDEKKKLLINIFKQDISGMKTEQIDWLFKKMIYISIKDLEKDIQPIS
;
A
#
# COMPACT_ATOMS: atom_id res chain seq x y z
N MET A 1 -8.38 -7.79 16.44
CA MET A 1 -7.21 -6.93 16.21
C MET A 1 -6.76 -6.63 17.62
N ASP A 2 -5.61 -7.16 17.99
CA ASP A 2 -5.32 -7.51 19.38
C ASP A 2 -4.18 -6.64 19.95
N ASP A 3 -3.59 -5.78 19.10
CA ASP A 3 -2.56 -4.83 19.46
C ASP A 3 -3.18 -3.57 20.06
N ILE A 4 -2.75 -3.19 21.27
CA ILE A 4 -3.24 -2.02 22.00
C ILE A 4 -2.06 -1.08 22.26
N LEU A 5 -2.24 0.22 22.00
CA LEU A 5 -1.30 1.28 22.35
C LEU A 5 -1.94 2.22 23.36
N ILE A 6 -1.28 2.42 24.50
CA ILE A 6 -1.75 3.30 25.58
C ILE A 6 -0.73 4.42 25.78
N LEU A 7 -1.19 5.66 25.64
CA LEU A 7 -0.39 6.85 25.97
C LEU A 7 -0.83 7.37 27.32
N CYS A 8 0.09 7.40 28.28
CA CYS A 8 -0.18 7.88 29.63
C CYS A 8 1.01 8.66 30.19
N LYS A 9 0.79 9.37 31.30
CA LYS A 9 1.90 9.95 32.05
C LYS A 9 2.65 8.83 32.78
N LYS A 10 3.96 8.99 32.91
CA LYS A 10 4.83 8.03 33.62
C LYS A 10 4.33 7.70 35.03
N VAL A 11 3.77 8.68 35.73
CA VAL A 11 3.22 8.52 37.09
C VAL A 11 1.97 7.64 37.16
N ASP A 12 1.21 7.54 36.06
CA ASP A 12 -0.03 6.79 36.00
C ASP A 12 0.16 5.37 35.46
N TYR A 13 1.35 5.04 34.96
CA TYR A 13 1.65 3.78 34.25
C TYR A 13 1.24 2.54 35.05
N SER A 14 1.75 2.36 36.26
CA SER A 14 1.51 1.14 37.05
C SER A 14 0.02 0.95 37.32
N LYS A 15 -0.67 2.03 37.72
CA LYS A 15 -2.11 1.99 37.99
C LYS A 15 -2.92 1.61 36.74
N ILE A 16 -2.59 2.19 35.59
CA ILE A 16 -3.28 1.91 34.34
C ILE A 16 -3.01 0.46 33.88
N MET A 17 -1.77 0.00 33.96
CA MET A 17 -1.38 -1.36 33.57
C MET A 17 -2.10 -2.40 34.43
N ASP A 18 -2.09 -2.24 35.76
CA ASP A 18 -2.74 -3.18 36.69
C ASP A 18 -4.25 -3.25 36.44
N ASN A 19 -4.90 -2.10 36.21
CA ASN A 19 -6.32 -2.05 35.87
C ASN A 19 -6.64 -2.77 34.56
N ILE A 20 -5.84 -2.56 33.52
CA ILE A 20 -6.07 -3.18 32.21
C ILE A 20 -5.87 -4.69 32.28
N VAL A 21 -4.80 -5.15 32.93
CA VAL A 21 -4.55 -6.58 33.12
C VAL A 21 -5.69 -7.21 33.92
N TYR A 22 -6.14 -6.55 34.99
CA TYR A 22 -7.28 -7.01 35.78
C TYR A 22 -8.55 -7.11 34.93
N GLU A 23 -8.88 -6.07 34.16
CA GLU A 23 -10.11 -6.08 33.35
C GLU A 23 -10.09 -7.15 32.25
N LEU A 24 -8.96 -7.28 31.55
CA LEU A 24 -8.78 -8.30 30.51
C LEU A 24 -8.93 -9.71 31.09
N ASP A 25 -8.29 -10.01 32.23
CA ASP A 25 -8.32 -11.34 32.82
C ASP A 25 -9.66 -11.64 33.51
N HIS A 26 -10.16 -10.73 34.35
CA HIS A 26 -11.37 -10.99 35.14
C HIS A 26 -12.66 -10.94 34.31
N TYR A 27 -12.84 -9.92 33.47
CA TYR A 27 -14.09 -9.72 32.74
C TYR A 27 -14.08 -10.36 31.36
N LEU A 28 -12.95 -10.33 30.66
CA LEU A 28 -12.86 -10.83 29.28
C LEU A 28 -12.22 -12.22 29.16
N LYS A 29 -11.65 -12.76 30.24
CA LYS A 29 -10.92 -14.05 30.25
C LYS A 29 -9.76 -14.09 29.24
N LEU A 30 -9.12 -12.93 29.02
CA LEU A 30 -7.98 -12.76 28.13
C LEU A 30 -6.71 -12.54 28.94
N LYS A 31 -5.62 -13.19 28.51
CA LYS A 31 -4.30 -13.02 29.13
C LYS A 31 -3.44 -12.09 28.29
N VAL A 32 -2.83 -11.10 28.94
CA VAL A 32 -1.78 -10.30 28.34
C VAL A 32 -0.54 -11.16 28.16
N SER A 33 0.14 -11.01 27.03
CA SER A 33 1.36 -11.74 26.75
C SER A 33 2.47 -11.36 27.75
N SER A 34 3.10 -12.37 28.35
CA SER A 34 4.29 -12.19 29.20
C SER A 34 5.59 -12.09 28.41
N GLU A 35 5.55 -12.27 27.09
CA GLU A 35 6.71 -12.08 26.23
C GLU A 35 7.10 -10.60 26.19
N VAL A 36 8.35 -10.30 26.55
CA VAL A 36 8.93 -8.94 26.58
C VAL A 36 8.82 -8.25 25.22
N GLU A 37 8.81 -9.01 24.13
CA GLU A 37 8.67 -8.48 22.77
C GLU A 37 7.23 -8.09 22.39
N LYS A 38 6.22 -8.56 23.12
CA LYS A 38 4.79 -8.31 22.84
C LYS A 38 4.17 -7.27 23.78
N THR A 39 4.71 -7.13 24.99
CA THR A 39 4.27 -6.13 25.97
C THR A 39 5.44 -5.22 26.29
N ILE A 40 5.45 -4.04 25.67
CA ILE A 40 6.55 -3.07 25.76
C ILE A 40 6.03 -1.80 26.40
N HIS A 41 6.81 -1.21 27.30
CA HIS A 41 6.59 0.12 27.83
C HIS A 41 7.88 0.95 27.70
N GLY A 42 7.75 2.25 27.59
CA GLY A 42 8.89 3.14 27.37
C GLY A 42 8.45 4.58 27.21
N GLU A 43 9.41 5.47 27.03
CA GLU A 43 9.13 6.86 26.73
C GLU A 43 8.89 7.05 25.23
N ILE A 44 7.97 7.94 24.85
CA ILE A 44 7.68 8.22 23.43
C ILE A 44 8.95 8.63 22.66
N ALA A 45 9.90 9.28 23.35
CA ALA A 45 11.17 9.72 22.81
C ALA A 45 12.10 8.55 22.41
N GLU A 46 11.99 7.39 23.06
CA GLU A 46 12.77 6.19 22.74
C GLU A 46 12.31 5.55 21.41
N GLY A 47 11.11 5.92 20.95
CA GLY A 47 10.48 5.36 19.78
C GLY A 47 9.73 4.06 20.08
N PHE A 48 8.83 3.69 19.19
CA PHE A 48 8.03 2.48 19.32
C PHE A 48 7.51 2.05 17.96
N THR A 49 6.95 0.85 17.89
CA THR A 49 6.37 0.33 16.66
C THR A 49 4.95 -0.14 16.90
N PHE A 50 4.01 0.29 16.05
CA PHE A 50 2.58 -0.02 16.20
C PHE A 50 1.92 -0.07 14.81
N LEU A 51 1.09 -1.09 14.56
CA LEU A 51 0.38 -1.29 13.28
C LEU A 51 1.28 -1.19 12.03
N GLY A 52 2.53 -1.66 12.14
CA GLY A 52 3.49 -1.61 11.04
C GLY A 52 4.19 -0.27 10.84
N TYR A 53 3.86 0.77 11.61
CA TYR A 53 4.62 2.01 11.68
C TYR A 53 5.70 1.94 12.75
N THR A 54 6.78 2.69 12.56
CA THR A 54 7.83 2.93 13.55
C THR A 54 7.92 4.42 13.82
N LYS A 55 7.74 4.82 15.08
CA LYS A 55 8.01 6.18 15.56
C LYS A 55 9.49 6.29 15.93
N ASN A 56 10.17 7.29 15.38
CA ASN A 56 11.55 7.65 15.72
C ASN A 56 11.66 9.16 15.99
N ALA A 57 12.86 9.69 16.22
CA ALA A 57 13.08 11.11 16.47
C ALA A 57 12.65 12.02 15.30
N GLU A 58 12.73 11.55 14.05
CA GLU A 58 12.37 12.31 12.84
C GLU A 58 10.86 12.29 12.52
N GLY A 59 10.08 11.38 13.13
CA GLY A 59 8.65 11.26 12.92
C GLY A 59 8.20 9.80 12.78
N PHE A 60 7.16 9.57 11.97
CA PHE A 60 6.69 8.22 11.64
C PHE A 60 7.31 7.72 10.33
N THR A 61 7.90 6.53 10.39
CA THR A 61 8.31 5.73 9.23
C THR A 61 7.62 4.37 9.24
N VAL A 62 7.92 3.52 8.27
CA VAL A 62 7.35 2.17 8.15
C VAL A 62 8.35 1.16 8.71
N ARG A 63 7.84 0.18 9.45
CA ARG A 63 8.63 -0.93 10.01
C ARG A 63 9.45 -1.58 8.89
N GLU A 64 10.74 -1.78 9.13
CA GLU A 64 11.69 -2.28 8.12
C GLU A 64 11.22 -3.57 7.45
N SER A 65 10.70 -4.54 8.22
CA SER A 65 10.16 -5.78 7.68
C SER A 65 8.99 -5.56 6.69
N SER A 66 8.14 -4.56 6.91
CA SER A 66 7.06 -4.18 5.99
C SER A 66 7.62 -3.52 4.73
N VAL A 67 8.66 -2.68 4.87
CA VAL A 67 9.37 -2.09 3.71
C VAL A 67 10.02 -3.18 2.86
N ASN A 68 10.71 -4.13 3.50
CA ASN A 68 11.39 -5.22 2.79
C ASN A 68 10.40 -6.13 2.07
N LYS A 69 9.29 -6.54 2.72
CA LYS A 69 8.20 -7.29 2.06
C LYS A 69 7.65 -6.53 0.84
N PHE A 70 7.49 -5.22 0.94
CA PHE A 70 7.03 -4.41 -0.19
C PHE A 70 8.06 -4.37 -1.32
N LYS A 71 9.34 -4.14 -1.01
CA LYS A 71 10.45 -4.19 -1.99
C LYS A 71 10.55 -5.55 -2.68
N ASP A 72 10.38 -6.65 -1.94
CA ASP A 72 10.36 -8.00 -2.47
C ASP A 72 9.19 -8.19 -3.45
N SER A 73 8.01 -7.69 -3.08
CA SER A 73 6.83 -7.75 -3.97
C SER A 73 7.02 -6.95 -5.27
N LEU A 74 7.76 -5.85 -5.24
CA LEU A 74 8.14 -5.09 -6.44
C LEU A 74 9.14 -5.89 -7.28
N SER A 75 10.20 -6.41 -6.66
CA SER A 75 11.22 -7.24 -7.32
C SER A 75 10.61 -8.45 -8.02
N GLN A 76 9.61 -9.09 -7.39
CA GLN A 76 8.90 -10.23 -7.95
C GLN A 76 8.21 -9.91 -9.29
N LEU A 77 7.69 -8.69 -9.50
CA LEU A 77 7.10 -8.28 -10.77
C LEU A 77 8.12 -8.31 -11.92
N PHE A 78 9.34 -7.83 -11.66
CA PHE A 78 10.42 -7.84 -12.65
C PHE A 78 10.95 -9.25 -12.90
N THR A 79 11.04 -10.08 -11.86
CA THR A 79 11.37 -11.50 -11.99
C THR A 79 10.34 -12.22 -12.87
N GLN A 80 9.05 -12.07 -12.58
CA GLN A 80 7.97 -12.64 -13.40
C GLN A 80 8.04 -12.15 -14.84
N PHE A 81 8.30 -10.86 -15.07
CA PHE A 81 8.48 -10.31 -16.41
C PHE A 81 9.67 -10.95 -17.13
N LYS A 82 10.82 -11.08 -16.47
CA LYS A 82 12.05 -11.66 -17.06
C LYS A 82 11.83 -13.10 -17.56
N TYR A 83 11.12 -13.92 -16.78
CA TYR A 83 10.89 -15.34 -17.07
C TYR A 83 9.58 -15.62 -17.82
N SER A 84 8.73 -14.62 -18.05
CA SER A 84 7.51 -14.78 -18.85
C SER A 84 7.86 -15.06 -20.32
N LYS A 85 7.20 -16.07 -20.90
CA LYS A 85 7.24 -16.34 -22.35
C LYS A 85 6.66 -15.17 -23.16
N ASN A 86 5.63 -14.52 -22.62
CA ASN A 86 4.96 -13.37 -23.23
C ASN A 86 5.32 -12.11 -22.42
N ARG A 87 6.49 -11.54 -22.70
CA ARG A 87 6.95 -10.31 -22.06
C ARG A 87 6.06 -9.15 -22.49
N ASN A 88 5.21 -8.68 -21.59
CA ASN A 88 4.34 -7.52 -21.84
C ASN A 88 4.74 -6.37 -20.92
N LEU A 89 5.35 -5.36 -21.53
CA LEU A 89 5.83 -4.16 -20.85
C LEU A 89 4.69 -3.31 -20.27
N GLU A 90 3.58 -3.18 -21.01
CA GLU A 90 2.44 -2.36 -20.57
C GLU A 90 1.82 -2.95 -19.30
N ILE A 91 1.73 -4.28 -19.22
CA ILE A 91 1.29 -4.98 -18.00
C ILE A 91 2.27 -4.77 -16.86
N LEU A 92 3.58 -4.91 -17.09
CA LEU A 92 4.58 -4.67 -16.04
C LEU A 92 4.48 -3.23 -15.52
N LEU A 93 4.49 -2.25 -16.42
CA LEU A 93 4.37 -0.84 -16.08
C LEU A 93 3.08 -0.57 -15.29
N TRP A 94 1.97 -1.12 -15.75
CA TRP A 94 0.68 -0.96 -15.08
C TRP A 94 0.69 -1.53 -13.66
N LYS A 95 1.18 -2.77 -13.47
CA LYS A 95 1.28 -3.41 -12.15
C LYS A 95 2.19 -2.63 -11.20
N VAL A 96 3.34 -2.17 -11.69
CA VAL A 96 4.28 -1.38 -10.88
C VAL A 96 3.65 -0.05 -10.50
N ASN A 97 3.06 0.67 -11.45
CA ASN A 97 2.41 1.95 -11.18
C ASN A 97 1.24 1.79 -10.19
N LEU A 98 0.47 0.71 -10.29
CA LEU A 98 -0.59 0.38 -9.34
C LEU A 98 -0.04 0.11 -7.93
N LYS A 99 1.10 -0.61 -7.81
CA LYS A 99 1.79 -0.78 -6.51
C LYS A 99 2.34 0.54 -5.94
N VAL A 100 2.79 1.47 -6.80
CA VAL A 100 3.29 2.77 -6.37
C VAL A 100 2.17 3.67 -5.86
N THR A 101 1.08 3.80 -6.62
CA THR A 101 0.01 4.76 -6.29
C THR A 101 -1.08 4.18 -5.41
N GLY A 102 -1.26 2.86 -5.43
CA GLY A 102 -2.54 2.28 -5.03
C GLY A 102 -3.67 2.65 -5.99
N CYS A 103 -4.91 2.42 -5.56
CA CYS A 103 -6.13 2.77 -6.26
C CYS A 103 -7.32 2.93 -5.31
N ILE A 104 -8.40 3.51 -5.83
CA ILE A 104 -9.72 3.46 -5.19
C ILE A 104 -10.63 2.56 -6.05
N ASN A 105 -11.28 1.60 -5.41
CA ASN A 105 -12.25 0.70 -6.03
C ASN A 105 -13.37 0.40 -5.05
N GLU A 106 -14.62 0.47 -5.51
CA GLU A 106 -15.83 0.25 -4.71
C GLU A 106 -15.82 1.07 -3.40
N GLY A 107 -15.42 2.34 -3.49
CA GLY A 107 -15.32 3.23 -2.33
C GLY A 107 -14.30 2.76 -1.28
N ARG A 108 -13.29 1.98 -1.66
CA ARG A 108 -12.23 1.51 -0.76
C ARG A 108 -10.86 1.82 -1.34
N LYS A 109 -9.94 2.22 -0.45
CA LYS A 109 -8.54 2.52 -0.79
C LYS A 109 -7.70 1.25 -0.69
N TYR A 110 -6.88 1.01 -1.71
CA TYR A 110 -5.98 -0.14 -1.81
C TYR A 110 -4.59 0.31 -2.19
N GLY A 111 -3.57 -0.24 -1.53
CA GLY A 111 -2.16 -0.03 -1.81
C GLY A 111 -1.37 0.37 -0.58
N TRP A 112 -0.10 -0.07 -0.56
CA TRP A 112 0.86 0.21 0.49
C TRP A 112 0.90 1.67 0.93
N LEU A 113 0.89 2.63 -0.01
CA LEU A 113 1.00 4.04 0.33
C LEU A 113 -0.29 4.64 0.91
N PHE A 114 -1.47 4.07 0.62
CA PHE A 114 -2.69 4.45 1.32
C PHE A 114 -2.64 4.00 2.78
N PHE A 115 -2.28 2.73 3.00
CA PHE A 115 -2.12 2.16 4.34
C PHE A 115 -1.08 2.92 5.16
N PHE A 116 0.05 3.30 4.54
CA PHE A 116 1.14 4.03 5.18
C PHE A 116 1.10 5.55 4.94
N SER A 117 -0.06 6.13 4.63
CA SER A 117 -0.18 7.54 4.22
C SER A 117 0.31 8.57 5.26
N GLN A 118 0.26 8.21 6.55
CA GLN A 118 0.75 9.04 7.67
C GLN A 118 2.30 9.08 7.82
N ILE A 119 3.04 8.46 6.89
CA ILE A 119 4.51 8.52 6.87
C ILE A 119 5.03 9.95 6.77
N ASN A 120 6.05 10.29 7.57
CA ASN A 120 6.82 11.54 7.48
C ASN A 120 8.17 11.33 6.79
N ASP A 121 8.66 10.10 6.76
CA ASP A 121 9.93 9.70 6.15
C ASP A 121 9.89 9.80 4.61
N THR A 122 10.12 11.02 4.12
CA THR A 122 10.23 11.31 2.69
C THR A 122 11.47 10.68 2.05
N LYS A 123 12.54 10.44 2.83
CA LYS A 123 13.77 9.79 2.33
C LYS A 123 13.44 8.40 1.83
N LEU A 124 12.68 7.62 2.61
CA LEU A 124 12.19 6.30 2.18
C LEU A 124 11.39 6.36 0.88
N LEU A 125 10.52 7.36 0.70
CA LEU A 125 9.75 7.51 -0.55
C LEU A 125 10.66 7.80 -1.76
N PHE A 126 11.69 8.63 -1.60
CA PHE A 126 12.69 8.86 -2.65
C PHE A 126 13.54 7.63 -2.96
N GLU A 127 13.89 6.84 -1.94
CA GLU A 127 14.60 5.57 -2.12
C GLU A 127 13.76 4.56 -2.93
N LEU A 128 12.46 4.45 -2.63
CA LEU A 128 11.55 3.60 -3.37
C LEU A 128 11.39 4.08 -4.83
N ASP A 129 11.31 5.39 -5.07
CA ASP A 129 11.31 5.97 -6.42
C ASP A 129 12.58 5.59 -7.21
N TRP A 130 13.74 5.73 -6.56
CA TRP A 130 15.02 5.35 -7.15
C TRP A 130 15.10 3.85 -7.44
N LEU A 131 14.64 3.02 -6.50
CA LEU A 131 14.66 1.56 -6.62
C LEU A 131 13.83 1.09 -7.83
N VAL A 132 12.60 1.58 -7.96
CA VAL A 132 11.74 1.23 -9.10
C VAL A 132 12.41 1.65 -10.41
N LYS A 133 12.96 2.86 -10.48
CA LYS A 133 13.69 3.34 -11.66
C LYS A 133 14.86 2.41 -11.99
N LYS A 134 15.63 1.98 -10.98
CA LYS A 134 16.76 1.05 -11.16
C LYS A 134 16.29 -0.30 -11.70
N TYR A 135 15.16 -0.84 -11.23
CA TYR A 135 14.61 -2.08 -11.76
C TYR A 135 14.24 -1.99 -13.24
N PHE A 136 13.62 -0.90 -13.68
CA PHE A 136 13.35 -0.71 -15.11
C PHE A 136 14.63 -0.57 -15.93
N ILE A 137 15.61 0.20 -15.48
CA ILE A 137 16.89 0.32 -16.20
C ILE A 137 17.57 -1.05 -16.32
N ASN A 138 17.61 -1.83 -15.25
CA ASN A 138 18.20 -3.17 -15.25
C ASN A 138 17.43 -4.18 -16.12
N ALA A 139 16.13 -3.97 -16.31
CA ALA A 139 15.31 -4.75 -17.24
C ALA A 139 15.52 -4.33 -18.72
N GLY A 140 16.40 -3.37 -18.99
CA GLY A 140 16.79 -2.93 -20.34
C GLY A 140 16.01 -1.72 -20.86
N PHE A 141 15.26 -1.01 -20.01
CA PHE A 141 14.47 0.14 -20.45
C PHE A 141 15.29 1.44 -20.50
N LYS A 142 15.05 2.24 -21.54
CA LYS A 142 15.68 3.56 -21.70
C LYS A 142 15.32 4.47 -20.52
N LYS A 143 16.28 5.30 -20.10
CA LYS A 143 16.12 6.26 -18.98
C LYS A 143 14.97 7.25 -19.21
N GLU A 144 14.77 7.67 -20.46
CA GLU A 144 13.67 8.58 -20.87
C GLU A 144 12.29 7.95 -20.63
N TYR A 145 12.10 6.70 -21.07
CA TYR A 145 10.89 5.93 -20.83
C TYR A 145 10.57 5.85 -19.33
N CYS A 146 11.58 5.54 -18.52
CA CYS A 146 11.46 5.45 -17.08
C CYS A 146 11.00 6.77 -16.45
N THR A 147 11.48 7.89 -16.98
CA THR A 147 11.21 9.22 -16.42
C THR A 147 9.80 9.71 -16.74
N LEU A 148 9.25 9.33 -17.90
CA LEU A 148 7.94 9.79 -18.37
C LEU A 148 6.77 8.91 -17.92
N LYS A 149 6.98 7.60 -17.74
CA LYS A 149 5.89 6.63 -17.56
C LYS A 149 5.76 6.05 -16.16
N ILE A 150 6.85 6.00 -15.39
CA ILE A 150 6.85 5.40 -14.05
C ILE A 150 6.30 6.43 -13.06
N LYS A 151 5.29 6.03 -12.30
CA LYS A 151 4.74 6.85 -11.22
C LYS A 151 5.69 6.86 -10.02
N LYS A 152 5.60 7.92 -9.22
CA LYS A 152 6.50 8.21 -8.10
C LYS A 152 5.75 8.17 -6.78
N PHE A 153 6.29 7.50 -5.79
CA PHE A 153 5.82 7.45 -4.41
C PHE A 153 5.73 8.85 -3.81
N VAL A 154 6.73 9.71 -4.01
CA VAL A 154 6.71 11.09 -3.47
C VAL A 154 5.54 11.89 -4.06
N LYS A 155 5.24 11.72 -5.35
CA LYS A 155 4.08 12.38 -5.96
C LYS A 155 2.77 11.75 -5.47
N ALA A 156 2.68 10.42 -5.48
CA ALA A 156 1.50 9.71 -5.02
C ALA A 156 1.15 10.08 -3.55
N HIS A 157 2.14 10.18 -2.66
CA HIS A 157 1.95 10.57 -1.27
C HIS A 157 1.34 11.96 -1.13
N LYS A 158 1.84 12.94 -1.89
CA LYS A 158 1.26 14.29 -1.94
C LYS A 158 -0.17 14.30 -2.46
N GLU A 159 -0.46 13.51 -3.50
CA GLU A 159 -1.83 13.42 -4.04
C GLU A 159 -2.78 12.78 -3.02
N ILE A 160 -2.36 11.71 -2.34
CA ILE A 160 -3.15 11.06 -1.27
C ILE A 160 -3.44 12.02 -0.13
N THR A 161 -2.45 12.80 0.30
CA THR A 161 -2.55 13.65 1.49
C THR A 161 -3.20 15.01 1.23
N LEU A 162 -3.13 15.54 0.01
CA LEU A 162 -3.54 16.92 -0.30
C LEU A 162 -4.60 17.05 -1.40
N ASN A 163 -4.77 16.07 -2.30
CA ASN A 163 -5.59 16.23 -3.51
C ASN A 163 -6.30 14.93 -3.94
N LEU A 164 -6.71 14.09 -3.00
CA LEU A 164 -7.21 12.74 -3.33
C LEU A 164 -8.48 12.78 -4.20
N SER A 165 -9.37 13.74 -3.99
CA SER A 165 -10.63 13.88 -4.74
C SER A 165 -10.44 14.44 -6.16
N GLY A 166 -9.40 15.24 -6.39
CA GLY A 166 -9.13 15.92 -7.67
C GLY A 166 -8.04 15.27 -8.52
N THR A 167 -7.43 14.17 -8.06
CA THR A 167 -6.26 13.61 -8.72
C THR A 167 -6.62 12.68 -9.88
N SER A 168 -5.94 12.87 -11.01
CA SER A 168 -5.85 11.86 -12.09
C SER A 168 -4.61 10.97 -11.94
N TYR A 169 -3.79 11.23 -10.91
CA TYR A 169 -2.56 10.49 -10.66
C TYR A 169 -2.79 9.15 -9.99
N ILE A 170 -3.91 8.96 -9.29
CA ILE A 170 -4.29 7.70 -8.66
C ILE A 170 -5.54 7.19 -9.38
N PRO A 171 -5.56 5.94 -9.85
CA PRO A 171 -6.74 5.41 -10.52
C PRO A 171 -7.90 5.25 -9.53
N ILE A 172 -9.04 5.87 -9.87
CA ILE A 172 -10.33 5.69 -9.20
C ILE A 172 -11.18 4.87 -10.15
N PHE A 173 -11.22 3.55 -9.98
CA PHE A 173 -11.88 2.65 -10.94
C PHE A 173 -13.40 2.84 -10.98
N ASP A 174 -13.98 3.37 -9.91
CA ASP A 174 -15.40 3.69 -9.81
C ASP A 174 -15.81 4.81 -10.78
N SER A 175 -14.88 5.70 -11.14
CA SER A 175 -15.15 6.82 -12.05
C SER A 175 -14.79 6.52 -13.51
N PHE A 176 -14.40 5.28 -13.84
CA PHE A 176 -14.01 4.93 -15.21
C PHE A 176 -15.23 4.90 -16.13
N THR A 177 -15.14 5.67 -17.21
CA THR A 177 -16.08 5.62 -18.33
C THR A 177 -16.01 4.28 -19.06
N PHE A 178 -17.05 3.94 -19.81
CA PHE A 178 -17.08 2.70 -20.59
C PHE A 178 -15.90 2.58 -21.57
N ASP A 179 -15.49 3.68 -22.20
CA ASP A 179 -14.35 3.70 -23.12
C ASP A 179 -13.01 3.50 -22.39
N GLU A 180 -12.86 4.03 -21.18
CA GLU A 180 -11.66 3.79 -20.36
C GLU A 180 -11.57 2.33 -19.91
N LYS A 181 -12.70 1.72 -19.53
CA LYS A 181 -12.76 0.27 -19.22
C LYS A 181 -12.32 -0.55 -20.42
N LYS A 182 -12.85 -0.27 -21.61
CA LYS A 182 -12.46 -0.95 -22.87
C LYS A 182 -10.98 -0.77 -23.18
N LYS A 183 -10.48 0.47 -23.11
CA LYS A 183 -9.06 0.76 -23.34
C LYS A 183 -8.16 -0.02 -22.38
N LEU A 184 -8.54 -0.11 -21.10
CA LEU A 184 -7.77 -0.88 -20.12
C LEU A 184 -7.79 -2.39 -20.43
N LEU A 185 -8.97 -2.94 -20.75
CA LEU A 185 -9.13 -4.35 -21.11
C LEU A 185 -8.32 -4.75 -22.36
N ILE A 186 -8.41 -3.96 -23.43
CA ILE A 186 -7.71 -4.24 -24.69
C ILE A 186 -6.22 -3.96 -24.54
N ASN A 187 -5.85 -2.75 -24.10
CA ASN A 187 -4.46 -2.30 -24.21
C ASN A 187 -3.61 -2.91 -23.10
N ILE A 188 -4.09 -2.94 -21.86
CA ILE A 188 -3.31 -3.45 -20.74
C ILE A 188 -3.54 -4.95 -20.57
N PHE A 189 -4.79 -5.38 -20.43
CA PHE A 189 -5.10 -6.77 -20.12
C PHE A 189 -5.11 -7.69 -21.34
N LYS A 190 -4.93 -7.15 -22.56
CA LYS A 190 -4.92 -7.89 -23.84
C LYS A 190 -6.12 -8.83 -23.98
N GLN A 191 -7.29 -8.39 -23.51
CA GLN A 191 -8.54 -9.14 -23.61
C GLN A 191 -9.19 -8.85 -24.97
N ASP A 192 -9.67 -9.90 -25.62
CA ASP A 192 -10.60 -9.75 -26.74
C ASP A 192 -12.00 -9.48 -26.20
N ILE A 193 -12.57 -8.34 -26.59
CA ILE A 193 -13.92 -7.92 -26.20
C ILE A 193 -14.87 -7.88 -27.39
N SER A 194 -14.46 -8.40 -28.54
CA SER A 194 -15.23 -8.40 -29.78
C SER A 194 -16.53 -9.19 -29.58
N GLY A 195 -17.66 -8.57 -29.92
CA GLY A 195 -18.99 -9.19 -29.78
C GLY A 195 -19.51 -9.27 -28.33
N MET A 196 -18.78 -8.78 -27.33
CA MET A 196 -19.28 -8.72 -25.96
C MET A 196 -20.32 -7.61 -25.77
N LYS A 197 -21.37 -7.91 -25.02
CA LYS A 197 -22.34 -6.93 -24.54
C LYS A 197 -21.73 -6.04 -23.44
N THR A 198 -22.33 -4.88 -23.22
CA THR A 198 -21.89 -3.92 -22.20
C THR A 198 -21.77 -4.57 -20.81
N GLU A 199 -22.73 -5.39 -20.39
CA GLU A 199 -22.67 -6.02 -19.06
C GLU A 199 -21.51 -7.02 -18.94
N GLN A 200 -21.17 -7.72 -20.02
CA GLN A 200 -20.05 -8.67 -20.06
C GLN A 200 -18.70 -7.93 -19.96
N ILE A 201 -18.59 -6.78 -20.63
CA ILE A 201 -17.41 -5.92 -20.56
C ILE A 201 -17.24 -5.38 -19.14
N ASP A 202 -18.32 -4.92 -18.50
CA ASP A 202 -18.29 -4.42 -17.12
C ASP A 202 -17.91 -5.52 -16.13
N TRP A 203 -18.46 -6.73 -16.28
CA TRP A 203 -18.09 -7.87 -15.45
C TRP A 203 -16.61 -8.25 -15.61
N LEU A 204 -16.13 -8.31 -16.86
CA LEU A 204 -14.73 -8.63 -17.15
C LEU A 204 -13.79 -7.57 -16.57
N PHE A 205 -14.14 -6.29 -16.71
CA PHE A 205 -13.40 -5.19 -16.08
C PHE A 205 -13.30 -5.38 -14.57
N LYS A 206 -14.44 -5.55 -13.88
CA LYS A 206 -14.45 -5.77 -12.42
C LYS A 206 -13.61 -6.96 -12.00
N LYS A 207 -13.69 -8.07 -12.74
CA LYS A 207 -12.87 -9.26 -12.51
C LYS A 207 -11.37 -8.96 -12.65
N MET A 208 -10.96 -8.26 -13.70
CA MET A 208 -9.54 -7.93 -13.91
C MET A 208 -9.00 -6.95 -12.87
N ILE A 209 -9.81 -5.97 -12.46
CA ILE A 209 -9.46 -5.06 -11.35
C ILE A 209 -9.32 -5.85 -10.05
N TYR A 210 -10.30 -6.68 -9.70
CA TYR A 210 -10.26 -7.51 -8.50
C TYR A 210 -8.99 -8.37 -8.41
N ILE A 211 -8.65 -9.08 -9.49
CA ILE A 211 -7.43 -9.90 -9.57
C ILE A 211 -6.16 -9.08 -9.33
N SER A 212 -6.18 -7.81 -9.73
CA SER A 212 -5.01 -6.95 -9.64
C SER A 212 -4.86 -6.25 -8.29
N ILE A 213 -5.97 -6.06 -7.57
CA ILE A 213 -5.98 -5.35 -6.28
C ILE A 213 -6.04 -6.30 -5.07
N LYS A 214 -6.44 -7.57 -5.25
CA LYS A 214 -6.64 -8.53 -4.14
C LYS A 214 -5.41 -8.75 -3.26
N ASP A 215 -4.21 -8.58 -3.83
CA ASP A 215 -2.93 -8.78 -3.15
C ASP A 215 -2.32 -7.44 -2.68
N LEU A 216 -3.05 -6.33 -2.83
CA LEU A 216 -2.65 -5.02 -2.31
C LEU A 216 -3.14 -4.83 -0.87
N GLU A 217 -2.36 -4.08 -0.10
CA GLU A 217 -2.69 -3.71 1.26
C GLU A 217 -4.00 -2.91 1.28
N LYS A 218 -4.98 -3.36 2.05
CA LYS A 218 -6.25 -2.66 2.20
C LYS A 218 -6.11 -1.62 3.32
N ASP A 219 -6.46 -0.37 3.02
CA ASP A 219 -6.53 0.67 4.04
C ASP A 219 -7.67 0.37 5.03
N ILE A 220 -7.39 0.57 6.31
CA ILE A 220 -8.35 0.36 7.40
C ILE A 220 -9.19 1.64 7.61
N GLN A 221 -8.71 2.79 7.14
CA GLN A 221 -9.43 4.05 7.27
C GLN A 221 -10.61 4.14 6.29
N PRO A 222 -11.83 4.46 6.75
CA PRO A 222 -12.95 4.75 5.86
C PRO A 222 -12.64 5.98 4.98
N ILE A 223 -13.33 6.08 3.84
CA ILE A 223 -13.29 7.31 3.03
C ILE A 223 -14.05 8.37 3.82
N SER A 224 -13.33 9.39 4.29
CA SER A 224 -13.89 10.62 4.83
C SER A 224 -14.35 11.54 3.71
#